data_AF-A0A539CVA6-F1
#
_entry.id   AF-A0A539CVA6-F1
#
_cell.length_a   1.000
_cell.length_b   1.000
_cell.length_c   1.000
_cell.angle_alpha   90.00
_cell.angle_beta   90.00
_cell.angle_gamma   90.00
#
_symmetry.space_group_name_H-M   'P 1'
#
loop_
_entity.id
_entity.type
_entity.pdbx_description
1 polymer ?
#
loop_
_entity_poly.entity_id
_entity_poly.type
_entity_poly.pdbx_seq_one_letter_code
_entity_poly.pdbx_strand_id
1 'polypeptide(L)'
;MAPRLKTAKTGARNKPLNEYVRKRDFTRTPEPAPKPASHAAGAFAVQKHAARRLHYDLRLELDGVLKSWAVTRGPSLTVGEKRLAVRTEDHPVEYLDFEGNIPKGEYGGGR
;
A
#
# COMPACT_ATOMS: atom_id res chain seq x y z
N MET A 1 33.73 15.58 -29.69
CA MET A 1 33.30 15.97 -28.33
C MET A 1 31.78 15.95 -28.30
N ALA A 2 31.16 14.86 -27.85
CA ALA A 2 29.69 14.77 -27.77
C ALA A 2 29.24 15.33 -26.40
N PRO A 3 28.18 16.15 -26.34
CA PRO A 3 27.74 16.71 -25.07
C PRO A 3 27.11 15.62 -24.21
N ARG A 4 27.63 15.49 -22.99
CA ARG A 4 27.12 14.61 -21.94
C ARG A 4 25.73 15.08 -21.55
N LEU A 5 24.69 14.30 -21.85
CA LEU A 5 23.33 14.56 -21.38
C LEU A 5 23.35 14.63 -19.85
N LYS A 6 22.94 15.79 -19.31
CA LYS A 6 22.70 15.98 -17.90
C LYS A 6 21.50 15.10 -17.53
N THR A 7 21.72 14.07 -16.71
CA THR A 7 20.63 13.35 -16.05
C THR A 7 19.84 14.35 -15.23
N ALA A 8 18.63 14.68 -15.69
CA ALA A 8 17.70 15.49 -14.92
C ALA A 8 17.43 14.78 -13.60
N LYS A 9 17.59 15.50 -12.48
CA LYS A 9 17.19 15.01 -11.17
C LYS A 9 15.70 14.68 -11.22
N THR A 10 15.34 13.44 -10.93
CA THR A 10 13.95 12.97 -10.75
C THR A 10 13.36 13.54 -9.46
N GLY A 11 13.35 14.87 -9.33
CA GLY A 11 12.81 15.62 -8.21
C GLY A 11 11.40 16.10 -8.51
N ALA A 12 10.47 15.17 -8.75
CA ALA A 12 9.02 15.40 -8.73
C ALA A 12 8.31 14.10 -9.15
N ARG A 13 7.83 13.28 -8.18
CA ARG A 13 6.67 12.38 -8.36
C ARG A 13 6.25 11.50 -7.17
N ASN A 14 6.84 11.62 -5.97
CA ASN A 14 6.40 10.82 -4.80
C ASN A 14 5.22 11.41 -3.98
N LYS A 15 4.31 12.20 -4.58
CA LYS A 15 3.12 12.69 -3.86
C LYS A 15 2.16 11.62 -3.31
N PRO A 16 1.92 10.46 -3.96
CA PRO A 16 0.83 9.57 -3.52
C PRO A 16 1.08 8.90 -2.16
N LEU A 17 2.34 8.69 -1.76
CA LEU A 17 2.70 8.02 -0.50
C LEU A 17 2.88 8.97 0.69
N ASN A 18 2.61 10.26 0.54
CA ASN A 18 2.80 11.23 1.61
C ASN A 18 1.96 10.90 2.85
N GLU A 19 0.68 10.56 2.66
CA GLU A 19 -0.19 10.15 3.76
C GLU A 19 0.26 8.81 4.36
N TYR A 20 0.79 7.91 3.52
CA TYR A 20 1.34 6.65 4.00
C TYR A 20 2.49 6.88 4.96
N VAL A 21 3.48 7.65 4.53
CA VAL A 21 4.68 7.99 5.32
C VAL A 21 4.29 8.76 6.58
N ARG A 22 3.39 9.75 6.47
CA ARG A 22 2.98 10.58 7.62
C ARG A 22 2.37 9.78 8.77
N LYS A 23 1.71 8.66 8.46
CA LYS A 23 1.01 7.83 9.45
C LYS A 23 1.88 6.73 10.07
N ARG A 24 3.12 6.55 9.62
CA ARG A 24 4.00 5.43 10.02
C ARG A 24 5.21 5.94 10.77
N ASP A 25 5.59 5.22 11.81
CA ASP A 25 6.92 5.29 12.40
C ASP A 25 7.69 4.02 12.04
N PHE A 26 8.51 4.09 10.98
CA PHE A 26 9.30 2.96 10.48
C PHE A 26 10.40 2.47 11.44
N THR A 27 10.61 3.14 12.57
CA THR A 27 11.46 2.61 13.65
C THR A 27 10.70 1.64 14.57
N ARG A 28 9.36 1.66 14.51
CA ARG A 28 8.47 0.88 15.36
C ARG A 28 7.70 -0.17 14.57
N THR A 29 7.27 0.13 13.36
CA THR A 29 6.55 -0.82 12.50
C THR A 29 7.49 -1.62 11.60
N PRO A 30 7.24 -2.92 11.37
CA PRO A 30 7.95 -3.71 10.36
C PRO A 30 7.43 -3.45 8.93
N GLU A 31 6.44 -2.57 8.76
CA GLU A 31 5.92 -2.19 7.44
C GLU A 31 7.03 -1.63 6.53
N PRO A 32 6.97 -1.89 5.21
CA PRO A 32 8.00 -1.46 4.28
C PRO A 32 8.00 0.06 4.08
N ALA A 33 9.15 0.69 4.28
CA ALA A 33 9.36 2.08 3.86
C ALA A 33 9.23 2.22 2.33
N PRO A 34 8.72 3.35 1.81
CA PRO A 34 8.59 3.57 0.37
C PRO A 34 9.91 3.47 -0.37
N LYS A 35 9.91 2.77 -1.50
CA LYS A 35 11.03 2.74 -2.44
C LYS A 35 10.57 3.21 -3.82
N PRO A 36 11.50 3.59 -4.71
CA PRO A 36 11.16 3.86 -6.10
C PRO A 36 10.55 2.61 -6.73
N ALA A 37 9.31 2.72 -7.21
CA ALA A 37 8.63 1.58 -7.81
C ALA A 37 9.35 1.10 -9.08
N SER A 38 9.75 -0.18 -9.10
CA SER A 38 10.01 -0.89 -10.35
C SER A 38 8.68 -1.19 -11.01
N HIS A 39 8.49 -0.78 -12.26
CA HIS A 39 7.20 -0.93 -12.94
C HIS A 39 6.94 -2.40 -13.26
N ALA A 40 6.11 -3.07 -12.46
CA ALA A 40 5.58 -4.39 -12.73
C ALA A 40 4.05 -4.33 -12.64
N ALA A 41 3.44 -3.63 -13.60
CA ALA A 41 2.00 -3.37 -13.58
C ALA A 41 1.17 -4.67 -13.57
N GLY A 42 0.11 -4.69 -12.74
CA GLY A 42 -0.94 -5.72 -12.78
C GLY A 42 -1.03 -6.64 -11.55
N ALA A 43 -0.20 -6.45 -10.52
CA ALA A 43 -0.32 -7.20 -9.28
C ALA A 43 -1.47 -6.67 -8.40
N PHE A 44 -2.04 -7.57 -7.60
CA PHE A 44 -3.00 -7.22 -6.56
C PHE A 44 -2.81 -8.11 -5.33
N ALA A 45 -3.24 -7.61 -4.17
CA ALA A 45 -3.27 -8.38 -2.93
C ALA A 45 -4.61 -8.23 -2.23
N VAL A 46 -5.02 -9.28 -1.53
CA VAL A 46 -6.11 -9.25 -0.56
C VAL A 46 -5.54 -9.75 0.77
N GLN A 47 -5.22 -8.83 1.66
CA GLN A 47 -4.59 -9.15 2.94
C GLN A 47 -5.65 -9.24 4.04
N LYS A 48 -5.68 -10.35 4.77
CA LYS A 48 -6.53 -10.49 5.96
C LYS A 48 -5.89 -9.71 7.10
N HIS A 49 -6.63 -8.77 7.67
CA HIS A 49 -6.12 -7.85 8.69
C HIS A 49 -6.94 -7.94 9.98
N ALA A 50 -6.39 -8.63 10.97
CA ALA A 50 -6.88 -8.77 12.34
C ALA A 50 -6.42 -7.59 13.21
N ALA A 51 -6.91 -6.39 12.87
CA ALA A 51 -6.77 -5.18 13.68
C ALA A 51 -7.84 -5.13 14.79
N ARG A 52 -8.24 -3.92 15.21
CA ARG A 52 -9.38 -3.73 16.14
C ARG A 52 -10.65 -4.47 15.72
N ARG A 53 -10.87 -4.59 14.41
CA ARG A 53 -11.90 -5.43 13.80
C ARG A 53 -11.25 -6.20 12.67
N LEU A 54 -11.62 -7.47 12.54
CA LEU A 54 -11.21 -8.26 11.38
C LEU A 54 -11.80 -7.63 10.11
N HIS A 55 -10.95 -7.37 9.14
CA HIS A 55 -11.31 -6.92 7.80
C HIS A 55 -10.28 -7.44 6.79
N TYR A 56 -10.46 -7.09 5.52
CA TYR A 56 -9.52 -7.42 4.46
C TYR A 56 -9.11 -6.14 3.74
N ASP A 57 -7.83 -5.98 3.45
CA ASP A 57 -7.33 -4.88 2.64
C ASP A 57 -7.18 -5.36 1.19
N LEU A 58 -7.97 -4.78 0.28
CA LEU A 58 -7.80 -4.93 -1.16
C LEU A 58 -6.76 -3.90 -1.63
N ARG A 59 -5.77 -4.35 -2.38
CA ARG A 59 -4.70 -3.52 -2.93
C ARG A 59 -4.52 -3.80 -4.41
N LEU A 60 -4.57 -2.76 -5.23
CA LEU A 60 -4.37 -2.84 -6.69
C LEU A 60 -3.14 -2.02 -7.06
N GLU A 61 -2.16 -2.62 -7.73
CA GLU A 61 -1.02 -1.88 -8.25
C GLU A 61 -1.44 -1.01 -9.44
N LEU A 62 -1.30 0.31 -9.29
CA LEU A 62 -1.59 1.29 -10.32
C LEU A 62 -0.75 2.55 -10.11
N ASP A 63 -0.15 3.05 -11.19
CA ASP A 63 0.70 4.26 -11.19
C ASP A 63 1.87 4.20 -10.18
N GLY A 64 2.46 3.01 -10.00
CA GLY A 64 3.61 2.80 -9.12
C GLY A 64 3.29 2.81 -7.62
N VAL A 65 2.02 2.68 -7.24
CA VAL A 65 1.57 2.52 -5.85
C VAL A 65 0.45 1.49 -5.76
N LEU A 66 0.13 1.08 -4.54
CA LEU A 66 -1.02 0.23 -4.25
C LEU A 66 -2.22 1.09 -3.86
N LYS A 67 -3.15 1.23 -4.78
CA LYS A 67 -4.48 1.79 -4.49
C LYS A 67 -5.18 0.80 -3.55
N SER A 68 -5.46 1.24 -2.33
CA SER A 68 -5.94 0.38 -1.25
C SER A 68 -7.37 0.70 -0.76
N TRP A 69 -8.08 -0.32 -0.30
CA TRP A 69 -9.39 -0.24 0.35
C TRP A 69 -9.55 -1.27 1.46
N ALA A 70 -10.12 -0.86 2.59
CA ALA A 70 -10.56 -1.77 3.63
C ALA A 70 -11.96 -2.33 3.30
N VAL A 71 -12.09 -3.65 3.23
CA VAL A 71 -13.31 -4.40 2.93
C VAL A 71 -13.74 -5.15 4.18
N THR A 72 -14.75 -4.62 4.88
CA THR A 72 -15.13 -5.07 6.23
C THR A 72 -15.61 -6.52 6.29
N ARG A 73 -16.28 -6.99 5.24
CA ARG A 73 -16.76 -8.38 5.15
C ARG A 73 -15.90 -9.27 4.25
N GLY A 74 -14.78 -8.76 3.74
CA GLY A 74 -13.94 -9.47 2.77
C GLY A 74 -14.59 -9.63 1.38
N PRO A 75 -13.84 -10.23 0.44
CA PRO A 75 -14.31 -10.47 -0.93
C PRO A 75 -15.50 -11.45 -0.94
N SER A 76 -16.27 -11.43 -2.03
CA SER A 76 -17.33 -12.40 -2.29
C SER A 76 -17.05 -13.15 -3.59
N LEU A 77 -17.33 -14.46 -3.58
CA LEU A 77 -17.36 -15.29 -4.78
C LEU A 77 -18.76 -15.34 -5.42
N THR A 78 -19.77 -14.77 -4.75
CA THR A 78 -21.14 -14.73 -5.23
C THR A 78 -21.35 -13.51 -6.11
N VAL A 79 -21.62 -13.74 -7.39
CA VAL A 79 -21.91 -12.68 -8.36
C VAL A 79 -23.12 -11.86 -7.90
N GLY A 80 -23.01 -10.53 -7.98
CA GLY A 80 -24.06 -9.60 -7.59
C GLY A 80 -24.09 -9.24 -6.10
N GLU A 81 -23.35 -9.96 -5.24
CA GLU A 81 -23.24 -9.59 -3.83
C GLU A 81 -22.33 -8.36 -3.67
N LYS A 82 -22.88 -7.26 -3.14
CA LYS A 82 -22.14 -6.01 -2.92
C LYS A 82 -21.41 -6.02 -1.58
N ARG A 83 -20.16 -5.56 -1.59
CA ARG A 83 -19.32 -5.39 -0.39
C ARG A 83 -18.90 -3.93 -0.27
N LEU A 84 -18.95 -3.38 0.95
CA LEU A 84 -18.45 -2.04 1.23
C LEU A 84 -16.91 -2.07 1.21
N ALA A 85 -16.32 -1.26 0.34
CA ALA A 85 -14.88 -1.03 0.24
C ALA A 85 -14.58 0.44 0.59
N VAL A 86 -13.96 0.68 1.74
CA VAL A 86 -13.63 2.03 2.22
C VAL A 86 -12.22 2.38 1.77
N ARG A 87 -12.07 3.49 1.05
CA ARG A 87 -10.77 3.95 0.53
C ARG A 87 -9.79 4.25 1.68
N THR A 88 -8.58 3.71 1.58
CA THR A 88 -7.46 4.00 2.50
C THR A 88 -6.32 4.69 1.75
N GLU A 89 -5.23 4.99 2.43
CA GLU A 89 -4.04 5.60 1.83
C GLU A 89 -3.43 4.69 0.77
N ASP A 90 -2.73 5.28 -0.20
CA ASP A 90 -1.89 4.49 -1.12
C ASP A 90 -0.78 3.82 -0.34
N HIS A 91 -0.41 2.57 -0.69
CA HIS A 91 0.69 1.84 -0.06
C HIS A 91 1.85 1.67 -1.05
N PRO A 92 3.10 1.54 -0.57
CA PRO A 92 4.23 1.22 -1.45
C PRO A 92 4.03 -0.16 -2.10
N VAL A 93 4.58 -0.37 -3.29
CA VAL A 93 4.44 -1.64 -4.04
C VAL A 93 5.01 -2.81 -3.23
N GLU A 94 6.07 -2.58 -2.47
CA GLU A 94 6.69 -3.54 -1.55
C GLU A 94 5.72 -4.06 -0.48
N TYR A 95 4.59 -3.37 -0.25
CA TYR A 95 3.57 -3.82 0.69
C TYR A 95 2.76 -5.01 0.17
N LEU A 96 2.82 -5.35 -1.13
CA LEU A 96 2.13 -6.52 -1.70
C LEU A 96 2.48 -7.80 -0.94
N ASP A 97 3.77 -8.01 -0.70
CA ASP A 97 4.31 -9.22 -0.08
C ASP A 97 4.47 -9.09 1.44
N PHE A 98 4.04 -7.97 2.02
CA PHE A 98 4.16 -7.76 3.46
C PHE A 98 3.17 -8.67 4.21
N GLU A 99 3.75 -9.57 5.00
CA GLU A 99 3.05 -10.30 6.06
C GLU A 99 3.79 -10.07 7.38
N GLY A 100 3.06 -9.68 8.41
CA GLY A 100 3.66 -9.37 9.70
C GLY A 100 2.63 -8.91 10.72
N ASN A 101 3.11 -8.56 11.92
CA ASN A 101 2.27 -7.96 12.94
C ASN A 101 2.66 -6.49 13.11
N ILE A 102 1.74 -5.59 12.78
CA ILE A 102 1.86 -4.16 13.05
C ILE A 102 1.65 -3.95 14.56
N PRO A 103 2.63 -3.39 15.29
CA PRO A 103 2.56 -3.30 16.75
C PRO A 103 1.31 -2.57 17.26
N LYS A 104 0.82 -2.99 18.43
CA LYS A 104 -0.31 -2.31 19.08
C LYS A 104 0.05 -0.86 19.36
N GLY A 105 -0.84 0.06 18.97
CA GLY A 105 -0.65 1.50 19.13
C GLY A 105 -0.16 2.19 17.86
N GLU A 106 0.40 1.44 16.91
CA GLU A 106 0.69 1.94 15.57
C GLU A 106 -0.60 2.07 14.74
N TYR A 107 -0.55 2.92 13.71
CA TYR A 107 -1.64 3.05 12.76
C TYR A 107 -1.83 1.73 11.99
N GLY A 108 -3.04 1.17 12.04
CA GLY A 108 -3.28 -0.17 11.49
C GLY A 108 -2.78 -1.31 12.37
N GLY A 109 -2.51 -1.08 13.66
CA GLY A 109 -2.05 -2.14 14.58
C GLY A 109 -2.94 -3.40 14.55
N GLY A 110 -2.31 -4.55 14.32
CA GLY A 110 -2.95 -5.81 13.99
C GLY A 110 -2.03 -6.71 13.18
N ARG A 111 -2.49 -7.94 12.92
CA ARG A 111 -1.81 -8.87 12.00
C ARG A 111 -2.53 -8.90 10.66
#